data_AF-Q6LKN8-F1
#
_entry.id   AF-Q6LKN8-F1
#
_cell.length_a   1.000
_cell.length_b   1.000
_cell.length_c   1.000
_cell.angle_alpha   90.00
_cell.angle_beta   90.00
_cell.angle_gamma   90.00
#
_symmetry.space_group_name_H-M   'P 1'
#
loop_
_entity.id
_entity.type
_entity.pdbx_description
1 polymer ?
#
loop_
_entity_poly.entity_id
_entity_poly.type
_entity_poly.pdbx_seq_one_letter_code
_entity_poly.pdbx_strand_id
1 'polypeptide(L)'
;MSGIIGVSLCTLRNALKMLETEGWIKIEHGKGSLVLPFMSYATLITATSRIAHMKSDELSKKIYQDASDIKQRLEQKIDHCNLVHQLFLNDLKKITSANNMGT
;
A
#
# COMPACT_ATOMS: atom_id res chain seq x y z
N MET A 1 25.63 22.94 -0.62
CA MET A 1 24.24 22.48 -0.82
C MET A 1 23.22 23.43 -0.19
N SER A 2 23.31 23.78 1.10
CA SER A 2 22.41 24.77 1.72
C SER A 2 22.41 26.14 1.03
N GLY A 3 23.59 26.68 0.73
CA GLY A 3 23.72 27.95 -0.02
C GLY A 3 23.32 27.86 -1.50
N ILE A 4 23.24 26.66 -2.07
CA ILE A 4 22.80 26.44 -3.47
C ILE A 4 21.28 26.43 -3.54
N ILE A 5 20.63 25.77 -2.57
CA ILE A 5 19.18 25.61 -2.50
C ILE A 5 18.51 26.82 -1.79
N GLY A 6 19.30 27.66 -1.12
CA GLY A 6 18.81 28.85 -0.43
C GLY A 6 18.10 28.55 0.90
N VAL A 7 18.47 27.47 1.59
CA VAL A 7 17.83 27.04 2.85
C VAL A 7 18.82 26.97 4.01
N SER A 8 18.32 27.11 5.24
CA SER A 8 19.15 26.95 6.44
C SER A 8 19.73 25.53 6.56
N LEU A 9 20.86 25.39 7.25
CA LEU A 9 21.48 24.08 7.50
C LEU A 9 20.58 23.13 8.28
N CYS A 10 19.79 23.66 9.23
CA CYS A 10 18.86 22.87 10.02
C CYS A 10 17.72 22.34 9.14
N THR A 11 17.13 23.21 8.32
CA THR A 11 16.08 22.85 7.36
C THR A 11 16.57 21.78 6.38
N LEU A 12 17.77 21.96 5.82
CA LEU A 12 18.36 20.98 4.92
C LEU A 12 18.56 19.63 5.60
N ARG A 13 19.06 19.61 6.83
CA ARG A 13 19.27 18.36 7.59
C ARG A 13 17.96 17.62 7.84
N ASN A 14 16.90 18.35 8.20
CA ASN A 14 15.59 17.75 8.43
C ASN A 14 15.01 17.17 7.13
N ALA A 15 15.11 17.91 6.02
CA ALA A 15 14.68 17.42 4.72
C ALA A 15 15.44 16.16 4.29
N LEU A 16 16.77 16.12 4.47
CA LEU A 16 17.58 14.94 4.14
C LEU A 16 17.20 13.72 4.99
N LYS A 17 16.91 13.89 6.29
CA LYS A 17 16.42 12.79 7.13
C LYS A 17 15.05 12.27 6.70
N MET A 18 14.15 13.16 6.27
CA MET A 18 12.86 12.76 5.72
C MET A 18 13.03 11.97 4.41
N LEU A 19 13.86 12.47 3.50
CA LEU A 19 14.17 11.78 2.25
C LEU A 19 14.83 10.41 2.49
N GLU A 20 15.67 10.29 3.50
CA GLU A 20 16.26 9.01 3.91
C GLU A 20 15.20 8.05 4.46
N THR A 21 14.32 8.54 5.35
CA THR A 21 13.23 7.75 5.94
C THR A 21 12.25 7.24 4.87
N GLU A 22 11.99 8.05 3.86
CA GLU A 22 11.17 7.68 2.71
C GLU A 22 11.92 6.81 1.69
N GLY A 23 13.21 6.54 1.87
CA GLY A 23 14.01 5.71 0.98
C GLY A 23 14.25 6.35 -0.40
N TRP A 24 14.37 7.68 -0.45
CA TRP A 24 14.83 8.43 -1.63
C TRP A 24 16.35 8.51 -1.70
N ILE A 25 16.99 8.61 -0.52
CA ILE A 25 18.43 8.68 -0.38
C ILE A 25 18.90 7.74 0.73
N LYS A 26 20.20 7.43 0.72
CA LYS A 26 20.91 6.76 1.82
C LYS A 26 22.01 7.67 2.30
N ILE A 27 22.09 7.95 3.60
CA ILE A 27 23.15 8.78 4.17
C ILE A 27 24.24 7.85 4.70
N GLU A 28 25.44 7.93 4.11
CA GLU A 28 26.61 7.18 4.57
C GLU A 28 27.61 8.12 5.27
N HIS A 29 27.90 7.83 6.54
CA HIS A 29 28.87 8.61 7.32
C HIS A 29 30.24 8.60 6.63
N GLY A 30 30.77 9.81 6.38
CA GLY A 30 32.07 10.01 5.74
C GLY A 30 32.09 9.86 4.21
N LYS A 31 30.97 9.48 3.56
CA LYS A 31 30.90 9.24 2.11
C LYS A 31 29.88 10.10 1.34
N GLY A 32 29.05 10.87 2.06
CA GLY A 32 28.01 11.71 1.47
C GLY A 32 26.69 10.94 1.25
N SER A 33 25.66 11.65 0.79
CA SER A 33 24.34 11.07 0.53
C SER A 33 24.28 10.45 -0.87
N LEU A 34 23.79 9.21 -0.97
CA LEU A 34 23.55 8.50 -2.22
C LEU A 34 22.06 8.59 -2.60
N VAL A 35 21.75 8.95 -3.85
CA VAL A 35 20.38 8.88 -4.37
C VAL A 35 20.04 7.45 -4.75
N LEU A 36 18.92 6.95 -4.23
CA LEU A 36 18.48 5.57 -4.45
C LEU A 36 17.60 5.45 -5.70
N PRO A 37 17.61 4.30 -6.40
CA PRO A 37 16.67 4.02 -7.47
C PRO A 37 15.20 4.12 -7.00
N PHE A 38 14.33 4.62 -7.88
CA PHE A 38 12.98 5.08 -7.58
C PHE A 38 12.08 4.14 -6.75
N MET A 39 12.24 2.81 -6.84
CA MET A 39 11.45 1.84 -6.05
C MET A 39 12.27 0.95 -5.10
N SER A 40 13.59 1.11 -5.07
CA SER A 40 14.48 0.13 -4.43
C SER A 40 14.31 0.00 -2.91
N TYR A 41 13.91 1.07 -2.22
CA TYR A 41 13.78 1.11 -0.75
C TYR A 41 12.53 1.86 -0.27
N ALA A 42 11.50 1.97 -1.10
CA ALA A 42 10.27 2.67 -0.73
C ALA A 42 9.43 1.83 0.26
N THR A 43 8.93 2.46 1.33
CA THR A 43 7.79 1.89 2.07
C THR A 43 6.57 1.80 1.16
N LEU A 44 5.57 0.97 1.50
CA LEU A 44 4.34 0.88 0.70
C LEU A 44 3.67 2.26 0.51
N ILE A 45 3.58 3.06 1.58
CA ILE A 45 3.01 4.41 1.55
C ILE A 45 3.78 5.30 0.58
N THR A 46 5.11 5.28 0.68
CA THR A 46 5.97 6.07 -0.21
C THR A 46 5.87 5.59 -1.66
N ALA A 47 5.82 4.28 -1.90
CA ALA A 47 5.64 3.71 -3.23
C ALA A 47 4.31 4.15 -3.85
N THR A 48 3.21 4.14 -3.09
CA THR A 48 1.91 4.62 -3.56
C THR A 48 1.95 6.11 -3.93
N SER A 49 2.55 6.95 -3.08
CA SER A 49 2.73 8.38 -3.38
C SER A 49 3.58 8.59 -4.64
N ARG A 50 4.69 7.84 -4.77
CA ARG A 50 5.57 7.85 -5.95
C ARG A 50 4.82 7.51 -7.24
N ILE A 51 4.03 6.45 -7.24
CA ILE A 51 3.23 6.02 -8.41
C ILE A 51 2.24 7.11 -8.82
N ALA A 52 1.66 7.86 -7.87
CA ALA A 52 0.74 8.95 -8.18
C ALA A 52 1.39 10.09 -8.99
N HIS A 53 2.72 10.24 -8.91
CA HIS A 53 3.50 11.19 -9.71
C HIS A 53 3.98 10.62 -11.05
N MET A 54 3.88 9.30 -11.26
CA MET A 54 4.29 8.63 -12.50
C MET A 54 3.17 8.56 -13.55
N LYS A 55 2.05 9.27 -13.38
CA LYS A 55 0.90 9.23 -14.29
C LYS A 55 1.39 9.37 -15.73
N SER A 56 1.31 8.27 -16.50
CA SER A 56 1.58 8.09 -17.94
C SER A 56 2.77 7.19 -18.31
N ASP A 57 3.61 6.74 -17.37
CA ASP A 57 4.68 5.77 -17.69
C ASP A 57 4.14 4.32 -17.73
N GLU A 58 4.71 3.45 -18.57
CA GLU A 58 4.28 2.05 -18.73
C GLU A 58 4.35 1.26 -17.42
N LEU A 59 5.36 1.54 -16.59
CA LEU A 59 5.47 0.96 -15.26
C LEU A 59 4.29 1.36 -14.37
N SER A 60 3.85 2.63 -14.44
CA SER A 60 2.70 3.11 -13.67
C SER A 60 1.42 2.39 -14.08
N LYS A 61 1.18 2.22 -15.39
CA LYS A 61 0.01 1.51 -15.93
C LYS A 61 -0.02 0.07 -15.45
N LYS A 62 1.11 -0.64 -15.53
CA LYS A 62 1.21 -2.03 -15.05
C LYS A 62 0.91 -2.13 -13.55
N ILE A 63 1.46 -1.23 -12.73
CA ILE A 63 1.20 -1.25 -11.29
C ILE A 63 -0.28 -0.98 -10.97
N TYR A 64 -0.92 -0.04 -11.68
CA TYR A 64 -2.35 0.20 -11.53
C TYR A 64 -3.19 -1.00 -11.95
N GLN A 65 -2.82 -1.69 -13.03
CA GLN A 65 -3.50 -2.90 -13.47
C GLN A 65 -3.34 -4.03 -12.45
N ASP A 66 -2.11 -4.30 -12.00
CA ASP A 66 -1.82 -5.32 -10.98
C ASP A 66 -2.65 -5.06 -9.69
N ALA A 67 -2.74 -3.78 -9.26
CA ALA A 67 -3.55 -3.38 -8.11
C ALA A 67 -5.06 -3.60 -8.33
N SER A 68 -5.56 -3.28 -9.53
CA SER A 68 -6.96 -3.52 -9.92
C SER A 68 -7.29 -5.01 -9.90
N ASP A 69 -6.41 -5.86 -10.43
CA ASP A 69 -6.60 -7.31 -10.48
C ASP A 69 -6.61 -7.95 -9.08
N ILE A 70 -5.79 -7.42 -8.17
CA ILE A 70 -5.78 -7.85 -6.76
C ILE A 70 -7.09 -7.45 -6.08
N LYS A 71 -7.55 -6.21 -6.30
CA LYS A 71 -8.82 -5.72 -5.75
C LYS A 71 -9.99 -6.61 -6.18
N GLN A 72 -10.11 -6.89 -7.46
CA GLN A 72 -11.17 -7.74 -8.00
C GLN A 72 -11.15 -9.15 -7.38
N ARG A 73 -9.95 -9.74 -7.22
CA ARG A 73 -9.80 -11.05 -6.57
C ARG A 73 -10.22 -11.03 -5.10
N LEU A 74 -9.98 -9.94 -4.38
CA LEU A 74 -10.43 -9.78 -3.00
C LEU A 74 -11.95 -9.65 -2.91
N GLU A 75 -12.56 -8.85 -3.78
CA GLU A 75 -14.03 -8.71 -3.86
C GLU A 75 -14.70 -10.06 -4.11
N GLN A 76 -14.21 -10.84 -5.06
CA GLN A 76 -14.71 -12.20 -5.33
C GLN A 76 -14.61 -13.13 -4.10
N LYS A 77 -13.52 -13.04 -3.33
CA LYS A 77 -13.37 -13.82 -2.10
C LYS A 77 -14.34 -13.38 -1.01
N ILE A 78 -14.55 -12.08 -0.87
CA ILE A 78 -15.53 -11.52 0.08
C ILE A 78 -16.94 -12.00 -0.27
N ASP A 79 -17.32 -11.96 -1.54
CA ASP A 79 -18.61 -12.44 -2.02
C ASP A 79 -18.80 -13.93 -1.73
N HIS A 80 -17.76 -14.74 -1.95
CA HIS A 80 -17.78 -16.16 -1.61
C HIS A 80 -17.95 -16.40 -0.10
N CYS A 81 -17.23 -15.66 0.76
CA CYS A 81 -17.40 -15.74 2.20
C CYS A 81 -18.81 -15.36 2.64
N ASN A 82 -19.38 -14.31 2.06
CA ASN A 82 -20.75 -13.87 2.35
C ASN A 82 -21.77 -14.94 1.96
N LEU A 83 -21.59 -15.59 0.80
CA LEU A 83 -22.46 -16.68 0.36
C LEU A 83 -22.42 -17.86 1.35
N VAL A 84 -21.21 -18.31 1.72
CA VAL A 84 -21.04 -19.40 2.68
C VAL A 84 -21.67 -19.05 4.03
N HIS A 85 -21.50 -17.82 4.50
CA HIS A 85 -22.13 -17.34 5.73
C HIS A 85 -23.66 -17.39 5.66
N GLN A 86 -24.27 -16.96 4.55
CA GLN A 86 -25.72 -17.03 4.36
C GLN A 86 -26.24 -18.48 4.32
N LEU A 87 -25.52 -19.39 3.66
CA LEU A 87 -25.87 -20.81 3.65
C LEU A 87 -25.88 -21.39 5.06
N PHE A 88 -24.83 -21.09 5.84
CA PHE A 88 -24.73 -21.51 7.23
C PHE A 88 -25.89 -20.99 8.09
N LEU A 89 -26.23 -19.70 7.97
CA LEU A 89 -27.38 -19.11 8.69
C LEU A 89 -28.71 -19.75 8.29
N ASN A 90 -28.90 -20.05 7.01
CA ASN A 90 -30.10 -20.73 6.52
C ASN A 90 -30.23 -22.13 7.09
N ASP A 91 -29.15 -22.88 7.17
CA ASP A 91 -29.16 -24.24 7.73
C ASP A 91 -29.41 -24.22 9.24
N LEU A 92 -28.80 -23.28 9.98
CA LEU A 92 -29.13 -23.07 11.39
C LEU A 92 -30.62 -22.75 11.60
N LYS A 93 -31.19 -21.91 10.74
CA LYS A 93 -32.62 -21.57 10.80
C LYS A 93 -33.49 -22.80 10.56
N LYS A 94 -33.16 -23.65 9.58
CA LYS A 94 -33.88 -24.91 9.33
C LYS A 94 -33.83 -25.85 10.54
N ILE A 95 -32.64 -26.03 11.13
CA ILE A 95 -32.45 -26.89 12.32
C ILE A 95 -33.28 -26.36 13.49
N THR A 96 -33.23 -25.06 13.73
CA THR A 96 -34.00 -24.43 14.83
C THR A 96 -35.50 -24.59 14.62
N SER A 97 -36.00 -24.40 13.40
CA SER A 97 -37.42 -24.61 13.08
C SER A 97 -37.84 -26.08 13.26
N ALA A 98 -36.99 -27.04 12.87
CA ALA A 98 -37.27 -28.46 13.05
C ALA A 98 -37.33 -28.86 14.54
N ASN A 99 -36.43 -28.33 15.37
CA ASN A 99 -36.45 -28.57 16.82
C ASN A 99 -37.72 -28.02 17.48
N ASN A 100 -38.23 -26.87 17.02
CA ASN A 100 -39.44 -26.25 17.57
C ASN A 100 -40.75 -26.93 17.14
N MET A 101 -40.74 -27.80 16.13
CA MET A 101 -41.92 -28.60 15.72
C MET A 101 -41.98 -30.00 16.37
N GLY A 102 -40.90 -30.41 17.06
CA GLY A 102 -40.79 -31.72 17.74
C GLY A 102 -41.19 -31.72 19.23
N THR A 103 -41.60 -30.57 19.76
CA THR A 103 -42.16 -30.37 21.12
C THR A 103 -43.64 -30.04 21.03
#